data_AF-A0A955RFL0-F1
#
_entry.id   AF-A0A955RFL0-F1
#
_cell.length_a   1.000
_cell.length_b   1.000
_cell.length_c   1.000
_cell.angle_alpha   90.00
_cell.angle_beta   90.00
_cell.angle_gamma   90.00
#
_symmetry.space_group_name_H-M   'P 1'
#
loop_
_entity.id
_entity.type
_entity.pdbx_description
1 polymer ?
#
loop_
_entity_poly.entity_id
_entity_poly.type
_entity_poly.pdbx_seq_one_letter_code
_entity_poly.pdbx_strand_id
1 'polypeptide(L)' 'MVIDFWFDVVCPYAWLASTRIEALAAEAGATVRWRPILLGGVLKALDVPTNPMAAMPEAKRVLQRRDIVRSAAA' A
#
# COMPACT_ATOMS: atom_id res chain seq x y z
N MET A 1 14.55 6.64 -16.14
CA MET A 1 13.11 6.80 -15.77
C MET A 1 12.99 6.82 -14.26
N VAL A 2 12.00 7.51 -13.66
CA VAL A 2 11.84 7.55 -12.20
C VAL A 2 10.42 7.12 -11.81
N ILE A 3 10.30 6.25 -10.82
CA ILE A 3 9.04 5.81 -10.22
C ILE A 3 8.84 6.58 -8.92
N ASP A 4 7.78 7.38 -8.83
CA ASP A 4 7.36 7.99 -7.57
C ASP A 4 6.55 6.99 -6.75
N PHE A 5 7.17 6.47 -5.68
CA PHE A 5 6.54 5.50 -4.79
C PHE A 5 5.93 6.20 -3.57
N TRP A 6 4.62 6.45 -3.65
CA TRP A 6 3.84 7.05 -2.57
C TRP A 6 3.37 6.00 -1.57
N PHE A 7 3.69 6.17 -0.30
CA PHE A 7 3.38 5.15 0.72
C PHE A 7 3.08 5.73 2.09
N ASP A 8 2.32 4.96 2.87
CA ASP A 8 2.15 5.14 4.31
C ASP A 8 2.52 3.81 4.98
N VAL A 9 3.31 3.88 6.05
CA VAL A 9 3.82 2.71 6.80
C VAL A 9 2.72 1.87 7.43
N VAL A 10 1.52 2.44 7.65
CA VAL A 10 0.38 1.67 8.19
C VAL A 10 -0.33 0.83 7.13
N CYS A 11 -0.03 1.02 5.85
CA CYS A 11 -0.69 0.30 4.76
C CYS A 11 0.02 -1.04 4.49
N PRO A 12 -0.63 -2.20 4.72
CA PRO A 12 -0.01 -3.50 4.53
C PRO A 12 0.38 -3.77 3.06
N TYR A 13 -0.40 -3.25 2.11
CA TYR A 13 -0.10 -3.39 0.69
C TYR A 13 1.07 -2.50 0.24
N ALA A 14 1.23 -1.32 0.86
CA ALA A 14 2.37 -0.46 0.59
C ALA A 14 3.67 -1.08 1.13
N TRP A 15 3.61 -1.73 2.30
CA TRP A 15 4.71 -2.55 2.80
C TRP A 15 5.07 -3.67 1.81
N LEU A 16 4.10 -4.46 1.36
CA LEU A 16 4.35 -5.53 0.39
C LEU A 16 4.97 -5.01 -0.92
N ALA A 17 4.48 -3.88 -1.44
CA ALA A 17 5.05 -3.29 -2.64
C ALA A 17 6.48 -2.77 -2.40
N SER A 18 6.76 -2.22 -1.22
CA SER A 18 8.10 -1.71 -0.87
C SER A 18 9.17 -2.81 -0.83
N THR A 19 8.81 -4.07 -0.54
CA THR A 19 9.78 -5.18 -0.56
C THR A 19 10.19 -5.61 -1.97
N ARG A 20 9.46 -5.16 -3.00
CA ARG A 20 9.64 -5.59 -4.40
C ARG A 20 10.04 -4.46 -5.35
N ILE A 21 9.69 -3.22 -5.02
CA ILE A 21 9.77 -2.08 -5.95
C ILE A 21 11.18 -1.78 -6.45
N GLU A 22 12.22 -1.98 -5.63
CA GLU A 22 13.60 -1.69 -6.04
C GLU A 22 14.11 -2.68 -7.08
N ALA A 23 13.84 -3.97 -6.91
CA ALA A 23 14.19 -5.01 -7.88
C ALA A 23 13.49 -4.76 -9.22
N LEU A 24 12.18 -4.48 -9.19
CA LEU A 24 11.40 -4.14 -10.38
C LEU A 24 11.89 -2.87 -11.07
N ALA A 25 12.28 -1.84 -10.29
CA ALA A 25 12.84 -0.62 -10.86
C ALA A 25 14.17 -0.90 -11.57
N ALA A 26 15.04 -1.73 -10.99
CA ALA A 26 16.30 -2.12 -11.60
C ALA A 26 16.10 -2.88 -12.93
N GLU A 27 15.19 -3.85 -12.97
CA GLU A 27 14.82 -4.59 -14.19
C GLU A 27 14.31 -3.65 -15.31
N ALA A 28 13.60 -2.59 -14.93
CA ALA A 28 13.06 -1.60 -15.86
C ALA A 28 14.03 -0.46 -16.22
N GLY A 29 15.27 -0.45 -15.72
CA GLY A 29 16.21 0.67 -15.90
C GLY A 29 15.71 1.99 -15.29
N ALA A 30 14.96 1.88 -14.19
CA ALA A 30 14.37 3.00 -13.46
C ALA A 30 14.97 3.15 -12.06
N THR A 31 14.76 4.31 -11.45
CA THR A 31 15.06 4.56 -10.04
C THR A 31 13.79 4.82 -9.25
N VAL A 32 13.80 4.52 -7.95
CA VAL A 32 12.67 4.76 -7.05
C VAL A 32 12.87 6.08 -6.32
N ARG A 33 11.87 6.97 -6.39
CA ARG A 33 11.77 8.15 -5.53
C ARG A 33 10.73 7.89 -4.45
N TRP A 34 11.20 7.76 -3.22
CA TRP A 34 10.34 7.50 -2.06
C TRP A 34 9.56 8.75 -1.65
N ARG A 35 8.24 8.61 -1.48
CA ARG A 35 7.30 9.70 -1.18
C ARG A 35 6.39 9.32 -0.01
N PRO A 36 6.85 9.45 1.25
CA PRO A 36 6.01 9.14 2.40
C PRO A 36 4.83 10.11 2.49
N ILE A 37 3.66 9.61 2.84
CA ILE A 37 2.43 10.38 3.07
C ILE A 37 1.71 9.93 4.33
N LEU A 38 0.85 10.80 4.83
CA LEU A 38 -0.15 10.45 5.83
C LEU A 38 -1.45 10.06 5.12
N LEU A 39 -1.67 8.78 4.89
CA LEU A 39 -2.84 8.24 4.18
C LEU A 39 -4.15 8.64 4.87
N GLY A 40 -4.19 8.61 6.21
CA GLY A 40 -5.38 9.05 6.95
C GLY A 40 -5.76 10.51 6.67
N GLY A 41 -4.78 11.38 6.43
CA GLY A 41 -5.00 12.77 6.03
C GLY A 41 -5.56 12.89 4.62
N VAL A 42 -5.05 12.09 3.69
CA VAL A 42 -5.56 12.01 2.30
C VAL A 42 -7.01 11.52 2.29
N LEU A 43 -7.31 10.43 3.01
CA LEU A 43 -8.67 9.89 3.11
C LEU A 43 -9.65 10.89 3.73
N LYS A 44 -9.22 11.61 4.77
CA LYS A 44 -10.02 12.70 5.36
C LYS A 44 -10.29 13.82 4.36
N ALA A 45 -9.30 14.24 3.57
CA ALA A 45 -9.47 15.28 2.56
C ALA A 45 -10.42 14.86 1.43
N LEU A 46 -10.52 13.55 1.17
CA LEU A 46 -11.45 12.96 0.19
C LEU A 46 -12.83 12.65 0.78
N ASP A 47 -13.09 12.99 2.04
CA ASP A 47 -14.33 12.70 2.77
C ASP A 47 -14.72 11.20 2.76
N VAL A 48 -13.72 10.33 2.92
CA VAL A 48 -13.90 8.87 3.05
C VAL A 48 -13.39 8.35 4.38
N PRO A 49 -13.84 7.15 4.84
CA PRO A 49 -13.40 6.59 6.11
C PRO A 49 -11.87 6.45 6.20
N THR A 50 -11.28 7.05 7.24
CA THR A 50 -9.83 7.06 7.49
C THR A 50 -9.29 5.70 7.94
N ASN A 51 -10.17 4.80 8.38
CA ASN A 51 -9.89 3.38 8.56
C ASN A 51 -10.72 2.57 7.55
N PRO A 52 -10.19 2.32 6.34
CA PRO A 52 -10.91 1.58 5.31
C PRO A 52 -11.30 0.18 5.76
N MET A 53 -10.43 -0.52 6.49
CA MET A 53 -10.73 -1.86 7.00
C MET A 53 -11.97 -1.86 7.88
N ALA A 54 -12.12 -0.90 8.80
CA ALA A 54 -13.28 -0.82 9.67
C ALA A 54 -14.59 -0.57 8.90
N ALA A 55 -14.52 0.24 7.83
CA ALA A 55 -15.67 0.62 7.03
C ALA A 55 -16.12 -0.44 5.99
N MET A 56 -15.31 -1.48 5.74
CA MET A 56 -15.66 -2.53 4.79
C MET A 56 -16.68 -3.52 5.35
N PRO A 57 -17.57 -4.11 4.49
CA PRO A 57 -18.40 -5.23 4.87
C PRO A 57 -17.58 -6.41 5.41
N GLU A 58 -18.13 -7.17 6.37
CA GLU A 58 -17.35 -8.23 7.05
C GLU A 58 -16.74 -9.25 6.09
N ALA A 59 -17.48 -9.69 5.08
CA ALA A 59 -16.97 -10.63 4.09
C ALA A 59 -15.69 -10.12 3.40
N LYS A 60 -15.63 -8.81 3.10
CA LYS A 60 -14.46 -8.17 2.49
C LYS A 60 -13.31 -8.03 3.50
N ARG A 61 -13.59 -7.72 4.77
CA ARG A 61 -12.58 -7.66 5.85
C ARG A 61 -11.91 -9.01 6.07
N VAL A 62 -12.67 -10.09 6.03
CA VAL A 62 -12.15 -11.46 6.14
C VAL A 62 -11.25 -11.78 4.96
N LEU A 63 -11.70 -11.51 3.74
CA LEU A 63 -10.92 -11.77 2.54
C LEU A 63 -9.61 -10.96 2.55
N GLN A 64 -9.67 -9.67 2.86
CA GLN A 64 -8.50 -8.79 2.92
C GLN A 64 -7.47 -9.27 3.94
N ARG A 65 -7.89 -9.69 5.15
CA ARG A 65 -6.97 -10.26 6.14
C ARG A 65 -6.26 -11.51 5.61
N ARG A 66 -7.00 -12.41 4.94
CA ARG A 66 -6.42 -13.62 4.34
C ARG A 66 -5.44 -13.28 3.21
N ASP A 67 -5.79 -12.29 2.41
CA ASP A 67 -4.97 -11.82 1.30
C ASP A 67 -3.64 -11.25 1.79
N ILE A 68 -3.65 -10.36 2.78
CA ILE A 68 -2.43 -9.80 3.40
C ILE A 68 -1.49 -10.90 3.87
N VAL A 69 -2.01 -11.91 4.59
CA VAL A 69 -1.19 -13.03 5.09
C VAL A 69 -0.62 -13.87 3.94
N ARG A 70 -1.42 -14.15 2.91
CA ARG A 70 -0.98 -14.91 1.73
C ARG A 70 0.10 -14.17 0.95
N SER A 71 -0.09 -12.88 0.71
CA SER A 71 0.86 -12.08 -0.05
C SER A 71 2.15 -11.83 0.70
N ALA A 72 2.12 -11.75 2.03
CA ALA A 72 3.31 -11.62 2.87
C ALA A 72 4.19 -12.88 2.89
N ALA A 73 3.61 -14.05 2.58
CA ALA A 73 4.32 -15.33 2.53
C ALA A 73 4.93 -15.65 1.15
N ALA A 74 4.72 -14.79 0.15
CA ALA A 74 5.16 -14.95 -1.23
C ALA A 74 6.33 -14.02 -1.58
#